data_AF-A0A7K2NR30-F1
#
_entry.id   AF-A0A7K2NR30-F1
#
_cell.length_a   1.000
_cell.length_b   1.000
_cell.length_c   1.000
_cell.angle_alpha   90.00
_cell.angle_beta   90.00
_cell.angle_gamma   90.00
#
_symmetry.space_group_name_H-M   'P 1'
#
loop_
_entity.id
_entity.type
_entity.pdbx_description
1 polymer ?
#
loop_
_entity_poly.entity_id
_entity_poly.type
_entity_poly.pdbx_seq_one_letter_code
_entity_poly.pdbx_strand_id
1 'polypeptide(L)'
;ARAACADALGVLAASRPDRLVVVGPADSAGPEVYPRGARGSFRGFGVDVEVCLGADSGGADGAELPHGLAVGAWLLGRTGWADAPVDVIGVGEELSAERCAAVGRDVAARFGRTALLVLGDASACRTLKAPGYLDERAAPFDAEVGRALETADPAALAALDPGLARELKASGRAPWQVLAGAAGDSDLGGVLLYEDAPYGVGYIVAAWS
;
A
#
# COMPACT_ATOMS: atom_id res chain seq x y z
N ALA A 1 9.23 -2.80 11.59
CA ALA A 1 8.05 -2.26 10.89
C ALA A 1 7.71 -0.82 11.27
N ARG A 2 7.13 -0.51 12.45
CA ARG A 2 6.59 0.84 12.74
C ARG A 2 7.57 2.01 12.59
N ALA A 3 8.80 1.88 13.06
CA ALA A 3 9.84 2.91 12.89
C ALA A 3 10.15 3.13 11.39
N ALA A 4 10.38 2.04 10.65
CA ALA A 4 10.60 2.09 9.21
C ALA A 4 9.43 2.75 8.44
N CYS A 5 8.17 2.53 8.84
CA CYS A 5 7.03 3.24 8.24
C CYS A 5 7.09 4.75 8.48
N ALA A 6 7.52 5.19 9.66
CA ALA A 6 7.70 6.60 9.96
C ALA A 6 8.86 7.20 9.15
N ASP A 7 9.96 6.47 8.98
CA ASP A 7 11.09 6.88 8.15
C ASP A 7 10.68 7.03 6.68
N ALA A 8 9.91 6.08 6.13
CA ALA A 8 9.36 6.16 4.78
C ALA A 8 8.45 7.38 4.59
N LEU A 9 7.57 7.68 5.57
CA LEU A 9 6.76 8.90 5.55
C LEU A 9 7.62 10.17 5.60
N GLY A 10 8.73 10.15 6.31
CA GLY A 10 9.72 11.23 6.31
C GLY A 10 10.31 11.49 4.92
N VAL A 11 10.61 10.44 4.16
CA VAL A 11 11.06 10.55 2.76
C VAL A 11 9.96 11.18 1.89
N LEU A 12 8.72 10.73 2.02
CA LEU A 12 7.59 11.32 1.28
C LEU A 12 7.41 12.81 1.62
N ALA A 13 7.49 13.19 2.89
CA ALA A 13 7.39 14.59 3.30
C ALA A 13 8.56 15.44 2.74
N ALA A 14 9.78 14.91 2.75
CA ALA A 14 10.95 15.58 2.19
C ALA A 14 10.84 15.86 0.68
N SER A 15 10.09 15.04 -0.07
CA SER A 15 9.79 15.28 -1.48
C SER A 15 8.89 16.51 -1.73
N ARG A 16 8.26 17.06 -0.69
CA ARG A 16 7.34 18.21 -0.72
C ARG A 16 6.19 18.05 -1.73
N PRO A 17 5.45 16.95 -1.72
CA PRO A 17 4.46 16.67 -2.76
C PRO A 17 3.35 17.74 -2.78
N ASP A 18 2.79 18.00 -3.95
CA ASP A 18 1.53 18.74 -4.11
C ASP A 18 0.33 17.87 -3.68
N ARG A 19 0.50 16.54 -3.76
CA ARG A 19 -0.50 15.55 -3.38
C ARG A 19 0.10 14.27 -2.81
N LEU A 20 -0.48 13.76 -1.73
CA LEU A 20 -0.25 12.38 -1.28
C LEU A 20 -1.42 11.50 -1.72
N VAL A 21 -1.13 10.37 -2.35
CA VAL A 21 -2.13 9.36 -2.69
C VAL A 21 -1.84 8.07 -1.92
N VAL A 22 -2.77 7.70 -1.04
CA VAL A 22 -2.73 6.42 -0.33
C VAL A 22 -3.36 5.36 -1.23
N VAL A 23 -2.62 4.31 -1.54
CA VAL A 23 -3.11 3.18 -2.35
C VAL A 23 -3.06 1.93 -1.50
N GLY A 24 -4.12 1.14 -1.47
CA GLY A 24 -4.15 -0.10 -0.69
C GLY A 24 -5.21 -1.08 -1.19
N PRO A 25 -5.23 -2.31 -0.65
CA PRO A 25 -6.21 -3.31 -1.03
C PRO A 25 -7.63 -2.87 -0.63
N ALA A 26 -8.61 -3.24 -1.46
CA ALA A 26 -10.03 -3.06 -1.17
C ALA A 26 -10.82 -4.30 -1.60
N ASP A 27 -12.01 -4.46 -1.00
CA ASP A 27 -12.89 -5.59 -1.25
C ASP A 27 -13.67 -5.46 -2.58
N SER A 28 -13.64 -4.30 -3.21
CA SER A 28 -14.33 -4.04 -4.46
C SER A 28 -13.61 -4.67 -5.66
N ALA A 29 -14.34 -5.00 -6.72
CA ALA A 29 -13.78 -5.63 -7.93
C ALA A 29 -12.95 -4.68 -8.82
N GLY A 30 -12.77 -3.43 -8.40
CA GLY A 30 -12.13 -2.38 -9.19
C GLY A 30 -11.45 -1.34 -8.33
N PRO A 31 -10.90 -0.28 -8.94
CA PRO A 31 -10.41 0.86 -8.17
C PRO A 31 -11.59 1.60 -7.55
N GLU A 32 -11.45 1.98 -6.28
CA GLU A 32 -12.44 2.72 -5.52
C GLU A 32 -11.79 3.95 -4.88
N VAL A 33 -12.38 5.12 -5.07
CA VAL A 33 -11.87 6.37 -4.50
C VAL A 33 -12.64 6.66 -3.22
N TYR A 34 -11.93 6.76 -2.11
CA TYR A 34 -12.55 7.12 -0.83
C TYR A 34 -12.53 8.64 -0.65
N PRO A 35 -13.65 9.23 -0.17
CA PRO A 35 -13.71 10.66 0.07
C PRO A 35 -12.78 11.06 1.22
N ARG A 36 -12.38 12.33 1.25
CA ARG A 36 -11.75 12.92 2.42
C ARG A 36 -12.70 12.84 3.62
N GLY A 37 -12.16 12.53 4.78
CA GLY A 37 -12.93 12.27 5.98
C GLY A 37 -13.41 10.82 6.11
N ALA A 38 -13.07 9.93 5.15
CA ALA A 38 -13.38 8.51 5.27
C ALA A 38 -12.80 7.94 6.57
N ARG A 39 -13.64 7.18 7.28
CA ARG A 39 -13.36 6.66 8.60
C ARG A 39 -13.01 5.19 8.53
N GLY A 40 -12.09 4.75 9.39
CA GLY A 40 -11.78 3.34 9.59
C GLY A 40 -11.76 3.02 11.08
N SER A 41 -11.90 1.74 11.40
CA SER A 41 -11.92 1.26 12.78
C SER A 41 -11.10 0.00 12.95
N PHE A 42 -10.36 -0.10 14.06
CA PHE A 42 -9.70 -1.34 14.46
C PHE A 42 -10.49 -2.15 15.51
N ARG A 43 -11.75 -1.75 15.79
CA ARG A 43 -12.61 -2.44 16.77
C ARG A 43 -12.84 -3.91 16.42
N GLY A 44 -12.89 -4.24 15.12
CA GLY A 44 -12.98 -5.63 14.63
C GLY A 44 -11.79 -6.51 15.01
N PHE A 45 -10.66 -5.90 15.36
CA PHE A 45 -9.45 -6.57 15.85
C PHE A 45 -9.29 -6.44 17.38
N GLY A 46 -10.33 -6.00 18.09
CA GLY A 46 -10.31 -5.80 19.53
C GLY A 46 -9.55 -4.55 19.99
N VAL A 47 -9.24 -3.63 19.08
CA VAL A 47 -8.51 -2.38 19.39
C VAL A 47 -9.48 -1.20 19.24
N ASP A 48 -9.73 -0.48 20.33
CA ASP A 48 -10.59 0.71 20.34
C ASP A 48 -9.85 1.94 19.79
N VAL A 49 -9.59 1.92 18.49
CA VAL A 49 -8.97 3.02 17.75
C VAL A 49 -9.78 3.29 16.49
N GLU A 50 -10.23 4.53 16.35
CA GLU A 50 -10.83 5.07 15.14
C GLU A 50 -9.83 5.96 14.42
N VAL A 51 -9.90 5.95 13.09
CA VAL A 51 -9.01 6.71 12.22
C VAL A 51 -9.80 7.43 11.15
N CYS A 52 -9.22 8.51 10.64
CA CYS A 52 -9.83 9.34 9.62
C CYS A 52 -8.75 9.79 8.63
N LEU A 53 -9.04 9.74 7.33
CA LEU A 53 -8.13 10.23 6.29
C LEU A 53 -8.45 11.68 5.90
N GLY A 54 -7.56 12.60 6.27
CA GLY A 54 -7.72 14.04 6.04
C GLY A 54 -8.49 14.75 7.16
N ALA A 55 -8.81 16.03 6.95
CA ALA A 55 -9.60 16.81 7.90
C ALA A 55 -11.06 16.32 7.92
N ASP A 56 -11.59 16.11 9.13
CA ASP A 56 -12.99 15.72 9.34
C ASP A 56 -13.92 16.82 8.79
N SER A 57 -14.64 16.49 7.72
CA SER A 57 -15.60 17.39 7.09
C SER A 57 -16.99 17.30 7.73
N GLY A 58 -17.18 16.48 8.77
CA GLY A 58 -18.43 16.35 9.51
C GLY A 58 -19.54 15.59 8.76
N GLY A 59 -19.23 14.98 7.61
CA GLY A 59 -20.15 14.11 6.88
C GLY A 59 -20.03 12.67 7.39
N ALA A 60 -21.07 12.18 8.08
CA ALA A 60 -21.12 10.82 8.64
C ALA A 60 -21.43 9.71 7.59
N ASP A 61 -21.64 10.07 6.33
CA ASP A 61 -22.08 9.16 5.26
C ASP A 61 -20.92 8.78 4.31
N GLY A 62 -19.79 8.35 4.87
CA GLY A 62 -18.66 7.83 4.10
C GLY A 62 -18.54 6.31 4.22
N ALA A 63 -18.16 5.64 3.12
CA ALA A 63 -17.78 4.22 3.17
C ALA A 63 -16.64 4.01 4.19
N GLU A 64 -16.75 2.95 5.00
CA GLU A 64 -15.71 2.58 5.95
C GLU A 64 -14.44 2.14 5.20
N LEU A 65 -13.28 2.60 5.65
CA LEU A 65 -12.00 2.24 5.07
C LEU A 65 -11.71 0.75 5.30
N PRO A 66 -11.36 -0.01 4.24
CA PRO A 66 -10.76 -1.32 4.37
C PRO A 66 -9.56 -1.29 5.31
N HIS A 67 -9.28 -2.40 6.00
CA HIS A 67 -8.29 -2.43 7.08
C HIS A 67 -6.91 -1.92 6.63
N GLY A 68 -6.48 -2.24 5.41
CA GLY A 68 -5.19 -1.80 4.87
C GLY A 68 -5.12 -0.28 4.77
N LEU A 69 -6.18 0.34 4.24
CA LEU A 69 -6.29 1.80 4.15
C LEU A 69 -6.45 2.47 5.52
N ALA A 70 -7.13 1.82 6.49
CA ALA A 70 -7.18 2.29 7.87
C ALA A 70 -5.80 2.32 8.54
N VAL A 71 -4.88 1.39 8.21
CA VAL A 71 -3.48 1.45 8.66
C VAL A 71 -2.77 2.68 8.08
N GLY A 72 -3.02 3.02 6.81
CA GLY A 72 -2.51 4.26 6.21
C GLY A 72 -2.98 5.50 6.94
N ALA A 73 -4.29 5.59 7.21
CA ALA A 73 -4.90 6.65 8.02
C ALA A 73 -4.23 6.78 9.39
N TRP A 74 -4.03 5.65 10.07
CA TRP A 74 -3.39 5.59 11.37
C TRP A 74 -1.94 6.09 11.34
N LEU A 75 -1.16 5.66 10.34
CA LEU A 75 0.24 6.06 10.19
C LEU A 75 0.35 7.58 9.96
N LEU A 76 -0.46 8.13 9.05
CA LEU A 76 -0.47 9.57 8.76
C LEU A 76 -0.91 10.40 9.97
N GLY A 77 -1.93 9.95 10.70
CA GLY A 77 -2.37 10.61 11.94
C GLY A 77 -1.29 10.58 13.01
N ARG A 78 -0.57 9.47 13.14
CA ARG A 78 0.52 9.30 14.12
C ARG A 78 1.74 10.17 13.82
N THR A 79 2.06 10.41 12.55
CA THR A 79 3.15 11.31 12.16
C THR A 79 2.71 12.77 12.05
N GLY A 80 1.41 13.06 12.21
CA GLY A 80 0.87 14.42 12.07
C GLY A 80 1.00 14.95 10.65
N TRP A 81 0.84 14.10 9.63
CA TRP A 81 1.00 14.49 8.23
C TRP A 81 0.12 15.70 7.89
N ALA A 82 0.77 16.77 7.44
CA ALA A 82 0.10 18.01 7.03
C ALA A 82 0.72 18.64 5.77
N ASP A 83 1.74 17.99 5.18
CA ASP A 83 2.56 18.53 4.09
C ASP A 83 1.79 18.67 2.78
N ALA A 84 0.80 17.80 2.54
CA ALA A 84 -0.01 17.81 1.33
C ALA A 84 -1.41 17.24 1.56
N PRO A 85 -2.41 17.65 0.76
CA PRO A 85 -3.72 17.01 0.78
C PRO A 85 -3.64 15.54 0.37
N VAL A 86 -4.50 14.71 0.98
CA VAL A 86 -4.50 13.26 0.81
C VAL A 86 -5.68 12.81 -0.05
N ASP A 87 -5.43 11.96 -1.04
CA ASP A 87 -6.43 11.12 -1.71
C ASP A 87 -6.20 9.66 -1.36
N VAL A 88 -7.24 8.84 -1.52
CA VAL A 88 -7.23 7.44 -1.11
C VAL A 88 -7.85 6.59 -2.21
N ILE A 89 -7.13 5.57 -2.63
CA ILE A 89 -7.55 4.63 -3.67
C ILE A 89 -7.46 3.21 -3.12
N GLY A 90 -8.60 2.56 -3.02
CA GLY A 90 -8.70 1.11 -2.85
C GLY A 90 -8.53 0.41 -4.19
N VAL A 91 -7.84 -0.72 -4.21
CA VAL A 91 -7.61 -1.52 -5.40
C VAL A 91 -8.02 -2.96 -5.12
N GLY A 92 -9.00 -3.44 -5.88
CA GLY A 92 -9.44 -4.83 -5.82
C GLY A 92 -8.33 -5.83 -6.11
N GLU A 93 -8.28 -6.91 -5.35
CA GLU A 93 -7.31 -7.99 -5.55
C GLU A 93 -7.42 -8.57 -6.97
N GLU A 94 -8.63 -8.78 -7.49
CA GLU A 94 -8.84 -9.37 -8.83
C GLU A 94 -8.59 -8.38 -9.99
N LEU A 95 -8.18 -7.13 -9.71
CA LEU A 95 -7.88 -6.17 -10.77
C LEU A 95 -6.64 -6.64 -11.57
N SER A 96 -6.75 -6.59 -12.90
CA SER A 96 -5.66 -7.03 -13.78
C SER A 96 -4.45 -6.09 -13.66
N ALA A 97 -3.25 -6.63 -13.90
CA ALA A 97 -2.00 -5.87 -13.83
C ALA A 97 -2.04 -4.62 -14.73
N GLU A 98 -2.60 -4.74 -15.94
CA GLU A 98 -2.71 -3.63 -16.89
C GLU A 98 -3.63 -2.52 -16.38
N ARG A 99 -4.73 -2.91 -15.70
CA ARG A 99 -5.66 -1.96 -15.10
C ARG A 99 -5.07 -1.30 -13.85
N CYS A 100 -4.35 -2.05 -13.00
CA CYS A 100 -3.60 -1.48 -11.88
C CYS A 100 -2.58 -0.45 -12.39
N ALA A 101 -1.80 -0.80 -13.41
CA ALA A 101 -0.83 0.11 -14.00
C ALA A 101 -1.49 1.36 -14.63
N ALA A 102 -2.67 1.21 -15.22
CA ALA A 102 -3.45 2.34 -15.73
C ALA A 102 -3.87 3.30 -14.62
N VAL A 103 -4.35 2.79 -13.49
CA VAL A 103 -4.66 3.62 -12.30
C VAL A 103 -3.43 4.38 -11.83
N GLY A 104 -2.26 3.73 -11.81
CA GLY A 104 -0.99 4.36 -11.45
C GLY A 104 -0.63 5.54 -12.37
N ARG A 105 -0.71 5.32 -13.70
CA ARG A 105 -0.46 6.37 -14.69
C ARG A 105 -1.43 7.54 -14.54
N ASP A 106 -2.72 7.24 -14.33
CA ASP A 106 -3.75 8.26 -14.13
C ASP A 106 -3.46 9.11 -12.88
N VAL A 107 -3.03 8.47 -11.78
CA VAL A 107 -2.62 9.17 -10.55
C VAL A 107 -1.44 10.09 -10.81
N ALA A 108 -0.39 9.59 -11.47
CA ALA A 108 0.81 10.36 -11.76
C ALA A 108 0.54 11.55 -12.71
N ALA A 109 -0.40 11.41 -13.65
CA ALA A 109 -0.76 12.45 -14.61
C ALA A 109 -1.75 13.50 -14.05
N ARG A 110 -2.55 13.14 -13.05
CA ARG A 110 -3.67 13.95 -12.56
C ARG A 110 -3.25 15.11 -11.67
N PHE A 111 -2.18 14.93 -10.90
CA PHE A 111 -1.71 15.92 -9.94
C PHE A 111 -0.34 16.48 -10.37
N GLY A 112 0.12 17.52 -9.66
CA GLY A 112 1.50 17.99 -9.80
C GLY A 112 2.49 16.96 -9.25
N ARG A 113 3.44 17.41 -8.44
CA ARG A 113 4.36 16.49 -7.75
C ARG A 113 3.57 15.57 -6.81
N THR A 114 3.53 14.28 -7.13
CA THR A 114 2.70 13.30 -6.41
C THR A 114 3.57 12.34 -5.62
N ALA A 115 3.28 12.19 -4.34
CA ALA A 115 3.82 11.11 -3.51
C ALA A 115 2.78 9.99 -3.37
N LEU A 116 3.23 8.74 -3.34
CA LEU A 116 2.37 7.58 -3.09
C LEU A 116 2.74 6.92 -1.76
N LEU A 117 1.74 6.64 -0.94
CA LEU A 117 1.84 5.72 0.19
C LEU A 117 1.12 4.43 -0.20
N VAL A 118 1.88 3.37 -0.51
CA VAL A 118 1.34 2.11 -1.03
C VAL A 118 1.34 1.07 0.08
N LEU A 119 0.16 0.49 0.35
CA LEU A 119 -0.12 -0.38 1.47
C LEU A 119 -0.49 -1.77 0.99
N GLY A 120 -0.01 -2.78 1.70
CA GLY A 120 -0.34 -4.18 1.48
C GLY A 120 0.75 -5.09 2.01
N ASP A 121 0.38 -6.33 2.29
CA ASP A 121 1.28 -7.34 2.81
C ASP A 121 1.84 -8.20 1.65
N ALA A 122 3.03 -8.77 1.87
CA ALA A 122 3.53 -9.86 1.05
C ALA A 122 2.79 -11.17 1.43
N SER A 123 3.36 -12.33 1.12
CA SER A 123 2.64 -13.58 1.32
C SER A 123 2.27 -13.83 2.78
N ALA A 124 1.08 -14.40 3.01
CA ALA A 124 0.60 -14.83 4.32
C ALA A 124 0.77 -16.34 4.56
N CYS A 125 1.73 -16.96 3.85
CA CYS A 125 1.93 -18.42 3.78
C CYS A 125 3.34 -18.86 4.21
N ARG A 126 4.05 -18.06 5.03
CA ARG A 126 5.49 -18.28 5.30
C ARG A 126 5.80 -19.35 6.34
N THR A 127 4.81 -19.80 7.12
CA THR A 127 5.00 -20.78 8.19
C THR A 127 3.78 -21.68 8.35
N LEU A 128 3.92 -22.81 9.05
CA LEU A 128 2.81 -23.71 9.37
C LEU A 128 1.70 -23.05 10.20
N LYS A 129 2.02 -21.96 10.93
CA LYS A 129 1.07 -21.20 11.74
C LYS A 129 0.56 -19.94 11.03
N ALA A 130 1.00 -19.71 9.79
CA ALA A 130 0.59 -18.54 9.02
C ALA A 130 -0.90 -18.62 8.66
N PRO A 131 -1.58 -17.47 8.44
CA PRO A 131 -3.00 -17.45 8.06
C PRO A 131 -3.34 -18.23 6.79
N GLY A 132 -2.40 -18.37 5.87
CA GLY A 132 -2.52 -19.17 4.65
C GLY A 132 -1.95 -20.59 4.74
N TYR A 133 -1.43 -21.01 5.91
CA TYR A 133 -0.59 -22.20 6.09
C TYR A 133 0.70 -22.13 5.26
N LEU A 134 1.64 -23.06 5.50
CA LEU A 134 2.91 -23.06 4.80
C LEU A 134 2.71 -23.39 3.31
N ASP A 135 3.19 -22.49 2.45
CA ASP A 135 3.44 -22.74 1.03
C ASP A 135 4.92 -22.43 0.74
N GLU A 136 5.66 -23.38 0.18
CA GLU A 136 7.10 -23.21 -0.07
C GLU A 136 7.41 -22.10 -1.09
N ARG A 137 6.43 -21.73 -1.93
CA ARG A 137 6.53 -20.64 -2.91
C ARG A 137 6.45 -19.25 -2.26
N ALA A 138 6.01 -19.17 -1.00
CA ALA A 138 5.89 -17.92 -0.25
C ALA A 138 7.25 -17.22 -0.04
N ALA A 139 8.30 -17.97 0.30
CA ALA A 139 9.62 -17.38 0.54
C ALA A 139 10.24 -16.74 -0.71
N PRO A 140 10.29 -17.46 -1.85
CA PRO A 140 10.83 -16.88 -3.08
C PRO A 140 10.01 -15.70 -3.59
N PHE A 141 8.67 -15.76 -3.48
CA PHE A 141 7.78 -14.65 -3.87
C PHE A 141 8.08 -13.38 -3.06
N ASP A 142 8.15 -13.48 -1.72
CA ASP A 142 8.45 -12.34 -0.85
C ASP A 142 9.83 -11.75 -1.17
N ALA A 143 10.84 -12.60 -1.40
CA ALA A 143 12.19 -12.16 -1.73
C ALA A 143 12.25 -11.41 -3.08
N GLU A 144 11.46 -11.85 -4.07
CA GLU A 144 11.33 -11.13 -5.34
C GLU A 144 10.69 -9.75 -5.16
N VAL A 145 9.62 -9.66 -4.37
CA VAL A 145 8.97 -8.39 -4.03
C VAL A 145 9.93 -7.48 -3.27
N GLY A 146 10.63 -8.00 -2.26
CA GLY A 146 11.61 -7.27 -1.47
C GLY A 146 12.70 -6.66 -2.34
N ARG A 147 13.29 -7.46 -3.24
CA ARG A 147 14.28 -6.97 -4.22
C ARG A 147 13.69 -5.90 -5.13
N ALA A 148 12.50 -6.11 -5.68
CA ALA A 148 11.87 -5.15 -6.60
C ALA A 148 11.59 -3.80 -5.91
N LEU A 149 11.18 -3.83 -4.64
CA LEU A 149 10.98 -2.64 -3.83
C LEU A 149 12.31 -1.98 -3.43
N GLU A 150 13.34 -2.76 -3.11
CA GLU A 150 14.67 -2.27 -2.78
C GLU A 150 15.34 -1.55 -3.95
N THR A 151 15.20 -2.07 -5.17
CA THR A 151 15.87 -1.51 -6.36
C THR A 151 15.01 -0.55 -7.15
N ALA A 152 13.82 -0.20 -6.66
CA ALA A 152 12.80 0.55 -7.39
C ALA A 152 12.61 0.03 -8.82
N ASP A 153 12.12 -1.21 -8.95
CA ASP A 153 11.95 -1.93 -10.22
C ASP A 153 10.45 -2.06 -10.57
N PRO A 154 9.86 -1.06 -11.27
CA PRO A 154 8.47 -1.10 -11.72
C PRO A 154 8.17 -2.31 -12.61
N ALA A 155 9.13 -2.76 -13.43
CA ALA A 155 8.91 -3.86 -14.35
C ALA A 155 8.71 -5.18 -13.60
N ALA A 156 9.52 -5.44 -12.57
CA ALA A 156 9.33 -6.61 -11.70
C ALA A 156 8.00 -6.55 -10.95
N LEU A 157 7.63 -5.39 -10.38
CA LEU A 157 6.33 -5.24 -9.70
C LEU A 157 5.15 -5.43 -10.66
N ALA A 158 5.26 -4.93 -11.89
CA ALA A 158 4.25 -5.11 -12.92
C ALA A 158 4.08 -6.59 -13.33
N ALA A 159 5.17 -7.37 -13.30
CA ALA A 159 5.20 -8.77 -13.69
C ALA A 159 4.68 -9.76 -12.63
N LEU A 160 4.37 -9.31 -11.41
CA LEU A 160 3.85 -10.17 -10.35
C LEU A 160 2.58 -10.91 -10.80
N ASP A 161 2.62 -12.24 -10.73
CA ASP A 161 1.52 -13.10 -11.18
C ASP A 161 0.29 -12.96 -10.25
N PRO A 162 -0.88 -12.55 -10.78
CA PRO A 162 -2.09 -12.41 -9.98
C PRO A 162 -2.56 -13.71 -9.32
N GLY A 163 -2.39 -14.85 -10.00
CA GLY A 163 -2.84 -16.16 -9.52
C GLY A 163 -2.03 -16.62 -8.32
N LEU A 164 -0.70 -16.58 -8.43
CA LEU A 164 0.23 -16.92 -7.38
C LEU A 164 0.07 -15.98 -6.18
N ALA A 165 -0.04 -14.67 -6.40
CA ALA A 165 -0.25 -13.72 -5.33
C ALA A 165 -1.52 -14.03 -4.52
N ARG A 166 -2.61 -14.40 -5.20
CA ARG A 166 -3.87 -14.82 -4.57
C ARG A 166 -3.72 -16.12 -3.79
N GLU A 167 -3.05 -17.13 -4.36
CA GLU A 167 -2.76 -18.40 -3.67
C GLU A 167 -1.92 -18.18 -2.40
N LEU A 168 -0.99 -17.23 -2.44
CA LEU A 168 -0.12 -16.84 -1.34
C LEU A 168 -0.74 -15.78 -0.41
N LYS A 169 -1.96 -15.32 -0.69
CA LYS A 169 -2.68 -14.28 0.05
C LYS A 169 -1.88 -12.96 0.17
N ALA A 170 -1.15 -12.58 -0.86
CA ALA A 170 -0.36 -11.36 -0.91
C ALA A 170 -1.22 -10.15 -1.31
N SER A 171 -1.73 -9.43 -0.30
CA SER A 171 -2.65 -8.29 -0.50
C SER A 171 -1.99 -7.09 -1.17
N GLY A 172 -0.64 -6.98 -1.13
CA GLY A 172 0.11 -5.89 -1.75
C GLY A 172 0.22 -5.95 -3.27
N ARG A 173 -0.05 -7.10 -3.92
CA ARG A 173 0.21 -7.26 -5.35
C ARG A 173 -0.47 -6.20 -6.21
N ALA A 174 -1.78 -5.99 -6.06
CA ALA A 174 -2.51 -5.01 -6.87
C ALA A 174 -2.05 -3.55 -6.58
N PRO A 175 -1.93 -3.11 -5.31
CA PRO A 175 -1.32 -1.82 -4.98
C PRO A 175 0.10 -1.61 -5.53
N TRP A 176 0.97 -2.61 -5.52
CA TRP A 176 2.32 -2.50 -6.09
C TRP A 176 2.31 -2.37 -7.61
N GLN A 177 1.34 -2.95 -8.29
CA GLN A 177 1.16 -2.74 -9.74
C GLN A 177 0.63 -1.33 -10.07
N VAL A 178 -0.10 -0.69 -9.14
CA VAL A 178 -0.40 0.75 -9.22
C VAL A 178 0.87 1.58 -9.04
N LEU A 179 1.73 1.24 -8.05
CA LEU A 179 3.03 1.89 -7.87
C LEU A 179 3.87 1.81 -9.14
N ALA A 180 3.97 0.62 -9.74
CA ALA A 180 4.70 0.40 -10.98
C ALA A 180 4.19 1.30 -12.12
N GLY A 181 2.86 1.39 -12.28
CA GLY A 181 2.25 2.26 -13.28
C GLY A 181 2.49 3.76 -13.04
N ALA A 182 2.50 4.18 -11.77
CA ALA A 182 2.75 5.57 -11.38
C ALA A 182 4.22 5.97 -11.55
N ALA A 183 5.14 5.07 -11.22
CA ALA A 183 6.56 5.29 -11.37
C ALA A 183 6.99 5.36 -12.84
N GLY A 184 6.39 4.54 -13.72
CA GLY A 184 6.71 4.56 -15.15
C GLY A 184 8.22 4.48 -15.41
N ASP A 185 8.74 5.41 -16.22
CA ASP A 185 10.18 5.55 -16.53
C ASP A 185 10.91 6.53 -15.58
N SER A 186 10.40 6.76 -14.37
CA SER A 186 11.06 7.63 -13.40
C SER A 186 12.42 7.05 -12.95
N ASP A 187 13.38 7.93 -12.72
CA ASP A 187 14.73 7.59 -12.27
C ASP A 187 14.82 7.55 -10.73
N LEU A 188 13.82 6.93 -10.09
CA LEU A 188 13.76 6.84 -8.62
C LEU A 188 14.73 5.77 -8.13
N GLY A 189 15.43 6.06 -7.03
CA GLY A 189 16.19 5.07 -6.28
C GLY A 189 15.32 4.42 -5.21
N GLY A 190 15.49 3.12 -4.96
CA GLY A 190 14.84 2.41 -3.87
C GLY A 190 15.76 2.20 -2.67
N VAL A 191 15.17 2.06 -1.48
CA VAL A 191 15.86 1.57 -0.29
C VAL A 191 14.92 0.68 0.53
N LEU A 192 15.40 -0.49 0.91
CA LEU A 192 14.71 -1.38 1.84
C LEU A 192 14.97 -0.91 3.28
N LEU A 193 13.90 -0.64 4.02
CA LEU A 193 13.94 -0.14 5.40
C LEU A 193 13.60 -1.24 6.41
N TYR A 194 12.83 -2.25 5.99
CA TYR A 194 12.43 -3.37 6.84
C TYR A 194 11.94 -4.55 5.99
N GLU A 195 12.30 -5.76 6.39
CA GLU A 195 11.73 -7.01 5.88
C GLU A 195 11.73 -8.05 7.01
N ASP A 196 10.57 -8.64 7.31
CA ASP A 196 10.44 -9.76 8.26
C ASP A 196 9.08 -10.46 8.09
N ALA A 197 8.92 -11.67 8.65
CA ALA A 197 7.67 -12.42 8.66
C ALA A 197 7.27 -12.99 10.05
N PRO A 198 7.16 -12.15 11.10
CA PRO A 198 7.01 -12.59 12.49
C PRO A 198 5.72 -13.38 12.76
N TYR A 199 4.67 -13.19 11.94
CA TYR A 199 3.39 -13.88 12.05
C TYR A 199 3.16 -14.89 10.91
N GLY A 200 4.21 -15.22 10.16
CA GLY A 200 4.09 -15.96 8.91
C GLY A 200 3.50 -15.14 7.75
N VAL A 201 3.42 -13.82 7.93
CA VAL A 201 3.01 -12.83 6.92
C VAL A 201 4.22 -11.94 6.64
N GLY A 202 4.60 -11.80 5.37
CA GLY A 202 5.71 -10.94 4.98
C GLY A 202 5.36 -9.46 5.08
N TYR A 203 6.10 -8.72 5.92
CA TYR A 203 6.02 -7.28 6.04
C TYR A 203 7.27 -6.63 5.47
N ILE A 204 7.07 -5.82 4.43
CA ILE A 204 8.15 -5.13 3.73
C ILE A 204 7.89 -3.63 3.79
N VAL A 205 8.91 -2.85 4.11
CA VAL A 205 8.86 -1.39 4.05
C VAL A 205 10.05 -0.91 3.21
N ALA A 206 9.75 -0.15 2.17
CA ALA A 206 10.75 0.49 1.32
C ALA A 206 10.34 1.94 1.05
N ALA A 207 11.31 2.75 0.64
CA ALA A 207 11.08 4.12 0.19
C ALA A 207 11.72 4.33 -1.18
N TRP A 208 11.01 5.03 -2.07
CA TRP A 208 11.52 5.45 -3.38
C TRP A 208 11.65 6.98 -3.41
N SER A 209 12.76 7.51 -3.93
CA SER A 209 13.02 8.95 -4.00
C SER A 209 13.98 9.33 -5.12
#